data_AF-A0A821HQ86-F1
#
_entry.id   AF-A0A821HQ86-F1
#
_cell.length_a   1.000
_cell.length_b   1.000
_cell.length_c   1.000
_cell.angle_alpha   90.00
_cell.angle_beta   90.00
_cell.angle_gamma   90.00
#
_symmetry.space_group_name_H-M   'P 1'
#
loop_
_entity.id
_entity.type
_entity.pdbx_description
1 polymer ?
#
loop_
_entity_poly.entity_id
_entity_poly.type
_entity_poly.pdbx_seq_one_letter_code
_entity_poly.pdbx_strand_id
1 'polypeptide(L)' 'MVLDYSCLQGQSLSVCDSRLISTSFSKENRLFLRSPNYPHEYENSLNCSCQISAVKSQMKFLDFYLEE' A
#
# COMPACT_ATOMS: atom_id res chain seq x y z
N MET A 1 -10.33 -0.85 -17.56
CA MET A 1 -9.37 -0.55 -16.48
C MET A 1 -8.33 -1.66 -16.52
N VAL A 2 -7.07 -1.36 -16.78
CA VAL A 2 -6.00 -2.39 -16.80
C VAL A 2 -5.49 -2.51 -15.37
N LEU A 3 -5.60 -3.71 -14.78
CA LEU A 3 -5.09 -3.98 -13.44
C LEU A 3 -3.56 -3.96 -13.49
N ASP A 4 -2.94 -3.05 -12.75
CA ASP A 4 -1.49 -2.92 -12.64
C ASP A 4 -1.00 -3.74 -11.43
N TYR A 5 -0.56 -4.98 -11.70
CA TYR A 5 -0.05 -5.90 -10.69
C TYR A 5 1.42 -5.66 -10.31
N SER A 6 2.01 -4.51 -10.67
CA SER A 6 3.38 -4.20 -10.30
C SER A 6 3.62 -4.24 -8.78
N CYS A 7 2.58 -4.03 -7.98
CA CYS A 7 2.64 -4.17 -6.52
C CYS A 7 2.88 -5.61 -6.03
N LEU A 8 2.58 -6.64 -6.85
CA LEU A 8 2.81 -8.06 -6.51
C LEU A 8 4.27 -8.48 -6.71
N GLN A 9 5.02 -7.73 -7.51
CA GLN A 9 6.39 -8.08 -7.91
C GLN A 9 7.45 -7.25 -7.17
N GLY A 10 7.04 -6.17 -6.50
CA GLY A 10 7.94 -5.25 -5.77
C GLY A 10 7.83 -5.33 -4.26
N GLN A 11 8.71 -4.58 -3.57
CA GLN A 11 8.63 -4.39 -2.12
C GLN A 11 7.34 -3.64 -1.77
N SER A 12 6.48 -4.29 -1.00
CA SER A 12 5.19 -3.75 -0.60
C SER A 12 4.98 -3.85 0.90
N LEU A 13 4.19 -2.93 1.45
CA LEU A 13 3.75 -2.98 2.83
C LEU A 13 2.23 -3.04 2.90
N SER A 14 1.72 -3.65 3.97
CA SER A 14 0.32 -3.55 4.31
C SER A 14 0.04 -2.19 4.94
N VAL A 15 -1.09 -1.57 4.59
CA VAL A 15 -1.58 -0.36 5.26
C VAL A 15 -1.96 -0.60 6.73
N CYS A 16 -2.09 -1.87 7.15
CA CYS A 16 -2.42 -2.26 8.52
C CYS A 16 -1.20 -2.49 9.42
N ASP A 17 0.02 -2.47 8.89
CA ASP A 17 1.21 -2.83 9.65
C ASP A 17 1.63 -1.81 10.74
N SER A 18 0.87 -0.73 10.98
CA SER A 18 1.13 0.31 12.02
C SER A 18 2.56 0.88 12.04
N ARG A 19 3.32 0.71 10.96
CA ARG A 19 4.72 1.14 10.84
C ARG A 19 4.80 2.55 10.31
N LEU A 20 5.79 3.31 10.80
CA LEU A 20 6.21 4.54 10.14
C LEU A 20 6.95 4.17 8.86
N ILE A 21 6.38 4.57 7.74
CA ILE A 21 6.91 4.31 6.41
C ILE A 21 7.82 5.48 6.06
N SER A 22 9.14 5.25 6.09
CA SER A 22 10.11 6.23 5.62
C SER A 22 10.58 5.89 4.21
N THR A 23 10.44 6.84 3.30
CA THR A 23 10.86 6.70 1.89
C THR A 23 12.38 6.55 1.73
N SER A 24 13.16 6.85 2.78
CA SER A 24 14.60 6.60 2.85
C SER A 24 14.97 5.12 2.79
N PHE A 25 14.06 4.21 3.14
CA PHE A 25 14.28 2.76 3.08
C PHE A 25 13.97 2.15 1.69
N SER A 26 13.30 2.90 0.82
CA SER A 26 12.94 2.43 -0.52
C SER A 26 14.11 2.64 -1.48
N LYS A 27 14.75 1.53 -1.90
CA LYS A 27 15.89 1.53 -2.83
C LYS A 27 15.56 2.12 -4.22
N GLU A 28 14.27 2.12 -4.59
CA GLU A 28 13.80 2.57 -5.92
C GLU A 28 12.97 3.87 -5.88
N ASN A 29 13.03 4.62 -4.78
CA ASN A 29 12.19 5.81 -4.55
C ASN A 29 10.68 5.60 -4.82
N ARG A 30 10.22 4.35 -4.71
CA ARG A 30 8.84 3.93 -4.91
C ARG A 30 8.52 2.82 -3.91
N LEU A 31 7.33 2.91 -3.35
CA LEU A 31 6.80 1.94 -2.41
C LEU A 31 5.39 1.57 -2.82
N PHE A 32 5.06 0.29 -2.66
CA PHE A 32 3.69 -0.18 -2.83
C PHE A 32 3.00 -0.35 -1.49
N LEU A 33 1.78 0.14 -1.39
CA LEU A 33 0.90 -0.04 -0.24
C LEU A 33 -0.31 -0.84 -0.68
N ARG A 34 -0.68 -1.82 0.16
CA ARG A 34 -1.77 -2.74 -0.13
C ARG A 34 -2.67 -2.91 1.09
N SER A 35 -3.94 -3.23 0.86
CA SER A 35 -4.78 -3.81 1.91
C SER A 35 -4.15 -5.12 2.42
N PRO A 36 -4.47 -5.55 3.65
CA PRO A 36 -4.07 -6.87 4.10
C PRO A 36 -4.63 -7.92 3.14
N ASN A 37 -3.86 -8.99 2.94
CA ASN A 37 -4.14 -10.11 2.05
C ASN A 37 -4.26 -9.82 0.54
N TYR A 38 -4.12 -8.58 0.08
CA TYR A 38 -4.15 -8.28 -1.35
C TYR A 38 -3.18 -9.18 -2.14
N PRO A 39 -3.65 -9.89 -3.19
CA PRO A 39 -4.85 -9.58 -3.98
C PRO A 39 -6.17 -10.23 -3.52
N HIS A 40 -6.17 -10.91 -2.38
CA HIS A 40 -7.39 -11.45 -1.77
C HIS A 40 -8.12 -10.37 -0.96
N GLU A 41 -9.34 -10.71 -0.53
CA GLU A 41 -10.18 -9.85 0.29
C GLU A 41 -9.50 -9.52 1.63
N TYR A 42 -9.70 -8.28 2.08
CA TYR A 42 -9.29 -7.84 3.40
C TYR A 42 -10.24 -8.41 4.47
N GLU A 43 -9.75 -8.61 5.69
CA GLU A 43 -10.61 -9.10 6.78
C GLU A 43 -11.65 -8.06 7.22
N ASN A 44 -12.78 -8.54 7.73
CA ASN A 44 -13.78 -7.70 8.36
C ASN A 44 -13.24 -7.02 9.63
N SER A 45 -13.86 -5.89 9.98
CA SER A 45 -13.62 -5.17 11.25
C SER A 45 -12.18 -4.66 11.45
N LEU A 46 -11.48 -4.35 10.36
CA LEU A 46 -10.16 -3.73 10.40
C LEU A 46 -10.26 -2.21 10.61
N ASN A 47 -9.38 -1.68 11.45
CA ASN A 47 -9.15 -0.25 11.62
C ASN A 47 -7.66 0.05 11.39
N CYS A 48 -7.30 0.25 10.12
CA CYS A 48 -5.92 0.37 9.71
C CYS A 48 -5.51 1.83 9.53
N SER A 49 -4.31 2.15 10.01
CA SER A 49 -3.68 3.44 9.83
C SER A 49 -2.21 3.24 9.52
N CYS A 50 -1.71 3.99 8.54
CA CYS A 50 -0.30 4.02 8.22
C CYS A 50 0.16 5.48 8.12
N GLN A 51 1.36 5.75 8.63
CA GLN A 51 1.94 7.09 8.60
C GLN A 51 3.14 7.08 7.66
N ILE A 52 3.10 7.96 6.66
CA ILE A 52 4.15 8.07 5.64
C ILE A 52 4.95 9.35 5.88
N SER A 53 6.26 9.19 6.08
CA SER A 53 7.21 10.28 6.25
C SER A 53 8.04 10.42 4.96
N ALA A 54 7.81 11.52 4.25
CA ALA A 54 8.51 11.85 3.01
C ALA A 54 8.63 13.38 2.85
N VAL A 55 9.73 13.84 2.26
CA VAL A 55 9.93 15.28 1.95
C VAL A 55 9.02 15.73 0.80
N LYS A 56 8.84 14.85 -0.20
CA LYS A 56 7.86 14.99 -1.30
C LYS A 56 7.30 13.62 -1.61
N SER A 57 6.01 13.54 -1.90
CA SER A 57 5.34 12.30 -2.24
C SER A 57 4.24 12.53 -3.27
N GLN A 58 3.98 11.50 -4.07
CA GLN A 58 2.82 11.41 -4.95
C GLN A 58 2.19 10.04 -4.73
N MET A 59 0.87 10.01 -4.62
CA MET A 59 0.10 8.79 -4.46
C MET A 59 -0.80 8.59 -5.66
N LYS A 60 -0.96 7.33 -6.04
CA LYS A 60 -1.89 6.90 -7.07
C LYS A 60 -2.45 5.54 -6.65
N PHE A 61 -3.76 5.38 -6.78
CA PHE A 61 -4.39 4.07 -6.69
C PHE A 61 -4.10 3.28 -7.97
N LEU A 62 -3.48 2.12 -7.81
CA LEU A 62 -3.30 1.14 -8.89
C LEU A 62 -4.50 0.22 -9.04
N ASP A 63 -5.18 -0.01 -7.92
CA ASP A 63 -6.40 -0.79 -7.78
C ASP A 63 -7.20 -0.24 -6.59
N PHE A 64 -8.52 -0.32 -6.65
CA PHE A 64 -9.41 0.16 -5.59
C PHE A 64 -10.77 -0.55 -5.67
N TYR A 65 -11.03 -1.40 -4.67
CA TYR A 65 -12.29 -2.12 -4.49
C TYR A 65 -12.57 -2.22 -2.98
N LEU A 66 -13.73 -1.74 -2.56
CA LEU A 66 -14.25 -1.81 -1.19
C LEU A 66 -15.72 -2.25 -1.25
N GLU A 67 -16.22 -2.84 -0.16
CA GLU A 67 -17.64 -3.12 0.03
C GLU A 67 -18.47 -1.83 -0.08
N GLU A 68 -19.65 -1.91 -0.73
CA GLU A 68 -20.60 -0.80 -0.91
C GLU A 68 -21.43 -0.50 0.34
#